data_AF-A0A5K1GMJ0-F1
#
_entry.id   AF-A0A5K1GMJ0-F1
#
_cell.length_a   1.000
_cell.length_b   1.000
_cell.length_c   1.000
_cell.angle_alpha   90.00
_cell.angle_beta   90.00
_cell.angle_gamma   90.00
#
_symmetry.space_group_name_H-M   'P 1'
#
loop_
_entity.id
_entity.type
_entity.pdbx_description
1 polymer ?
#
loop_
_entity_poly.entity_id
_entity_poly.type
_entity_poly.pdbx_seq_one_letter_code
_entity_poly.pdbx_strand_id
1 'polypeptide(L)'
;HDASPLCEEKQEKRLEAEYSEDEKKARMGSLKKAAMSASTKLRNSLTKRSRRSSRVASISIEDVRDAEELQVVDAFRQALILEELLPTRHDDYHMLL
;
A
#
# COMPACT_ATOMS: atom_id res chain seq x y z
N HIS A 1 -45.17 -42.92 23.80
CA HIS A 1 -44.08 -42.75 22.84
C HIS A 1 -42.93 -42.11 23.56
N ASP A 2 -42.07 -42.98 24.09
CA ASP A 2 -40.76 -42.64 24.66
C ASP A 2 -39.84 -41.99 23.64
N ALA A 3 -38.99 -41.09 24.13
CA ALA A 3 -37.54 -41.26 24.18
C ALA A 3 -36.83 -39.90 23.99
N SER A 4 -36.36 -39.34 25.09
CA SER A 4 -35.15 -38.52 25.10
C SER A 4 -33.93 -39.41 24.79
N PRO A 5 -32.85 -38.84 24.25
CA PRO A 5 -31.55 -39.15 24.82
C PRO A 5 -30.71 -37.90 25.05
N LEU A 6 -30.31 -37.73 26.31
CA LEU A 6 -29.22 -36.89 26.76
C LEU A 6 -27.90 -37.58 26.34
N CYS A 7 -27.06 -36.90 25.56
CA CYS A 7 -25.66 -37.28 25.39
C CYS A 7 -24.78 -36.30 26.17
N GLU A 8 -24.57 -36.61 27.44
CA GLU A 8 -23.31 -36.31 28.10
C GLU A 8 -22.22 -37.17 27.46
N GLU A 9 -21.04 -36.61 27.15
CA GLU A 9 -19.77 -37.13 27.69
C GLU A 9 -18.61 -36.20 27.30
N LYS A 10 -17.94 -35.67 28.33
CA LYS A 10 -16.64 -35.01 28.26
C LYS A 10 -15.58 -35.98 27.75
N GLN A 11 -14.75 -35.55 26.80
CA GLN A 11 -13.41 -36.12 26.64
C GLN A 11 -12.36 -35.02 26.48
N GLU A 12 -11.99 -34.45 27.63
CA GLU A 12 -10.72 -33.77 27.84
C GLU A 12 -9.59 -34.81 27.74
N LYS A 13 -9.06 -35.02 26.53
CA LYS A 13 -7.86 -35.84 26.35
C LYS A 13 -6.63 -35.02 26.75
N ARG A 14 -6.27 -35.20 28.01
CA ARG A 14 -4.98 -34.94 28.66
C ARG A 14 -3.83 -35.17 27.68
N LEU A 15 -3.09 -34.10 27.36
CA LEU A 15 -1.83 -34.16 26.64
C LEU A 15 -0.74 -34.70 27.58
N GLU A 16 -0.74 -36.00 27.84
CA GLU A 16 0.39 -36.67 28.49
C GLU A 16 1.54 -36.76 27.48
N ALA A 17 2.45 -35.80 27.56
CA ALA A 17 3.58 -35.66 26.65
C ALA A 17 4.70 -36.66 26.98
N GLU A 18 4.50 -37.95 26.69
CA GLU A 18 5.60 -38.89 26.59
C GLU A 18 6.18 -38.87 25.17
N TYR A 19 6.74 -37.72 24.79
CA TYR A 19 7.46 -37.59 23.53
C TYR A 19 8.89 -38.10 23.68
N SER A 20 9.16 -39.27 23.10
CA SER A 20 10.50 -39.83 22.92
C SER A 20 11.44 -38.80 22.29
N GLU A 21 12.67 -38.69 22.80
CA GLU A 21 13.69 -37.75 22.32
C GLU A 21 13.92 -37.85 20.81
N ASP A 22 13.77 -39.04 20.22
CA ASP A 22 14.04 -39.27 18.81
C ASP A 22 12.95 -38.65 17.91
N GLU A 23 11.70 -38.67 18.38
CA GLU A 23 10.60 -37.98 17.72
C GLU A 23 10.74 -36.44 17.86
N LYS A 24 11.28 -35.96 18.98
CA LYS A 24 11.64 -34.54 19.16
C LYS A 24 12.76 -34.12 18.21
N LYS A 25 13.79 -34.94 18.02
CA LYS A 25 14.91 -34.69 17.08
C LYS A 25 14.43 -34.69 15.63
N ALA A 26 13.57 -35.64 15.25
CA ALA A 26 12.94 -35.69 13.92
C ALA A 26 12.04 -34.48 13.66
N ARG A 27 11.23 -34.06 14.65
CA ARG A 27 10.41 -32.84 14.60
C ARG A 27 11.26 -31.58 14.51
N MET A 28 12.35 -31.50 15.25
CA MET A 28 13.28 -30.38 15.18
C MET A 28 14.00 -30.32 13.82
N GLY A 29 14.28 -31.48 13.21
CA GLY A 29 14.79 -31.60 11.84
C GLY A 29 13.79 -31.15 10.77
N SER A 30 12.51 -31.53 10.90
CA SER A 30 11.45 -31.10 9.98
C SER A 30 11.15 -29.61 10.11
N LEU A 31 11.14 -29.07 11.34
CA LEU A 31 11.04 -27.64 11.61
C LEU A 31 12.21 -26.85 11.02
N LYS A 32 13.46 -27.33 11.14
CA LYS A 32 14.63 -26.71 10.51
C LYS A 32 14.48 -26.66 8.98
N LYS A 33 14.03 -27.74 8.36
CA LYS A 33 13.77 -27.81 6.91
C LYS A 33 12.65 -26.85 6.47
N ALA A 34 11.57 -26.78 7.24
CA ALA A 34 10.46 -25.87 7.00
C ALA A 34 10.90 -24.40 7.15
N ALA A 35 11.68 -24.08 8.19
CA ALA A 35 12.23 -22.75 8.42
C ALA A 35 13.17 -22.31 7.31
N MET A 36 14.06 -23.18 6.83
CA MET A 36 14.95 -22.87 5.71
C MET A 36 14.20 -22.67 4.39
N SER A 37 13.14 -23.46 4.15
CA SER A 37 12.28 -23.31 2.97
C SER A 37 11.52 -21.98 3.01
N ALA A 38 10.89 -21.65 4.16
CA ALA A 38 10.18 -20.39 4.36
C ALA A 38 11.13 -19.18 4.24
N SER A 39 12.33 -19.26 4.82
CA SER A 39 13.33 -18.18 4.77
C SER A 39 13.81 -17.92 3.33
N THR A 40 13.98 -18.98 2.54
CA THR A 40 14.36 -18.85 1.13
C THR A 40 13.24 -18.21 0.30
N LYS A 41 11.98 -18.60 0.54
CA LYS A 41 10.81 -17.99 -0.12
C LYS A 41 10.63 -16.52 0.25
N LEU A 42 10.86 -16.17 1.52
CA LEU A 42 10.80 -14.78 1.99
C LEU A 42 11.91 -13.92 1.36
N ARG A 43 13.15 -14.40 1.35
CA ARG A 43 14.28 -13.67 0.74
C ARG A 43 14.02 -13.39 -0.76
N ASN A 44 13.46 -14.36 -1.48
CA ASN A 44 13.13 -14.21 -2.90
C ASN A 44 11.92 -13.30 -3.17
N SER A 45 11.01 -13.12 -2.21
CA SER A 45 9.85 -12.22 -2.36
C SER A 45 10.21 -10.75 -2.09
N LEU A 46 11.17 -10.50 -1.18
CA LEU A 46 11.65 -9.16 -0.84
C LEU A 46 12.42 -8.51 -2.00
N THR A 47 13.21 -9.27 -2.76
CA THR A 47 13.93 -8.76 -3.95
C THR A 47 13.00 -8.41 -5.11
N LYS A 48 11.81 -9.04 -5.19
CA LYS A 48 10.78 -8.74 -6.21
C LYS A 48 9.92 -7.52 -5.91
N ARG A 49 9.97 -6.94 -4.69
CA ARG A 49 9.10 -5.81 -4.29
C ARG A 49 9.69 -4.42 -4.60
N SER A 50 10.86 -4.33 -5.21
CA SER A 50 11.56 -3.05 -5.45
C SER A 50 11.08 -2.24 -6.66
N ARG A 51 10.12 -2.70 -7.48
CA ARG A 51 9.68 -1.93 -8.65
C ARG A 51 8.17 -1.78 -8.73
N ARG A 52 7.57 -1.19 -7.70
CA ARG A 52 6.34 -0.43 -7.94
C ARG A 52 6.76 0.91 -8.56
N SER A 53 6.91 0.90 -9.88
CA SER A 53 7.08 2.13 -10.64
C SER A 53 5.73 2.85 -10.58
N SER A 54 5.60 3.77 -9.63
CA SER A 54 4.54 4.78 -9.61
C SER A 54 4.73 5.68 -10.84
N ARG A 55 4.39 5.18 -12.03
CA ARG A 55 4.24 6.02 -13.21
C ARG A 55 2.83 6.53 -13.17
N VAL A 56 2.64 7.64 -12.46
CA VAL A 56 1.51 8.51 -12.76
C VAL A 56 1.75 8.94 -14.19
N ALA A 57 0.89 8.48 -15.11
CA ALA A 57 0.94 8.95 -16.49
C ALA A 57 0.74 10.46 -16.44
N SER A 58 1.75 11.23 -16.86
CA SER A 58 1.62 12.67 -17.03
C SER A 58 0.63 12.89 -18.17
N ILE A 59 -0.61 13.22 -17.83
CA ILE A 59 -1.60 13.66 -18.81
C ILE A 59 -1.26 15.11 -19.12
N SER A 60 -0.76 15.37 -20.34
CA SER A 60 -0.67 16.73 -20.86
C SER A 60 -2.08 17.20 -21.18
N ILE A 61 -2.61 18.09 -20.36
CA ILE A 61 -3.84 18.82 -20.70
C ILE A 61 -3.41 19.88 -21.71
N GLU A 62 -3.92 19.78 -22.93
CA GLU A 62 -3.66 20.76 -23.98
C GLU A 62 -4.44 22.03 -23.66
N ASP A 63 -3.73 23.13 -23.42
CA ASP A 63 -4.33 24.41 -23.02
C ASP A 63 -4.87 25.14 -24.25
N VAL A 64 -6.18 24.99 -24.52
CA VAL A 64 -6.87 25.69 -25.61
C VAL A 64 -7.40 27.02 -25.04
N ARG A 65 -6.64 28.10 -25.23
CA ARG A 65 -7.05 29.45 -24.85
C ARG A 65 -7.38 30.28 -26.08
N ASP A 66 -8.53 30.96 -26.05
CA ASP A 66 -8.89 31.90 -27.09
C ASP A 66 -7.97 33.14 -27.02
N ALA A 67 -7.59 33.68 -28.18
CA ALA A 67 -6.66 34.82 -28.25
C ALA A 67 -7.17 36.07 -27.53
N GLU A 68 -8.49 36.24 -27.44
CA GLU A 68 -9.12 37.33 -26.70
C GLU A 68 -8.97 37.14 -25.19
N GLU A 69 -9.15 35.92 -24.68
CA GLU A 69 -9.00 35.62 -23.25
C GLU A 69 -7.57 35.87 -22.78
N LEU A 70 -6.57 35.52 -23.61
CA LEU A 70 -5.16 35.82 -23.32
C LEU A 70 -4.91 37.33 -23.14
N GLN A 71 -5.51 38.17 -23.99
CA GLN A 71 -5.34 39.62 -23.92
C GLN A 71 -6.03 40.22 -22.68
N VAL A 72 -7.23 39.74 -22.35
CA VAL A 72 -7.97 40.21 -21.17
C VAL A 72 -7.24 39.83 -19.89
N VAL A 73 -6.71 38.60 -19.80
CA VAL A 73 -5.94 38.13 -18.64
C VAL A 73 -4.65 38.94 -18.47
N ASP A 74 -3.93 39.23 -19.56
CA ASP A 74 -2.71 40.04 -19.49
C ASP A 74 -3.00 41.48 -19.08
N ALA A 75 -4.05 42.09 -19.64
CA ALA A 75 -4.48 43.43 -19.24
C ALA A 75 -4.85 43.51 -17.75
N PHE A 76 -5.58 42.51 -17.25
CA PHE A 76 -5.92 42.41 -15.83
C PHE A 76 -4.67 42.25 -14.95
N ARG A 77 -3.70 41.43 -15.37
CA ARG A 77 -2.41 41.28 -14.69
C ARG A 77 -1.64 42.61 -14.62
N GLN A 78 -1.57 43.35 -15.72
CA GLN A 78 -0.94 44.68 -15.76
C GLN A 78 -1.62 45.65 -14.78
N ALA A 79 -2.95 45.66 -14.73
CA ALA A 79 -3.70 46.49 -13.79
C ALA A 79 -3.36 46.15 -12.32
N LEU A 80 -3.33 44.86 -11.96
CA LEU A 80 -2.99 44.43 -10.59
C LEU A 80 -1.54 44.77 -10.20
N ILE A 81 -0.60 44.75 -11.15
CA ILE A 81 0.78 45.17 -10.91
C ILE A 81 0.85 46.68 -10.63
N LEU A 82 0.12 47.49 -11.40
CA LEU A 82 0.08 48.94 -11.23
C LEU A 82 -0.50 49.35 -9.87
N GLU A 83 -1.48 48.60 -9.37
CA GLU A 83 -2.08 48.82 -8.05
C GLU A 83 -1.26 48.19 -6.91
N GLU A 84 -0.09 47.59 -7.20
CA GLU A 84 0.76 46.83 -6.26
C GLU A 84 0.01 45.69 -5.54
N LEU A 85 -1.08 45.20 -6.14
CA LEU A 85 -1.95 44.15 -5.58
C LEU A 85 -1.47 42.74 -5.95
N LEU A 86 -0.52 42.61 -6.87
CA LEU A 86 0.05 41.34 -7.28
C LEU A 86 1.47 41.17 -6.71
N PRO A 87 1.67 40.35 -5.66
CA PRO A 87 3.01 40.07 -5.16
C PRO A 87 3.85 39.38 -6.23
N THR A 88 5.13 39.73 -6.33
CA THR A 88 6.10 39.13 -7.28
C THR A 88 6.26 37.62 -7.18
N ARG A 89 5.77 37.00 -6.10
CA ARG A 89 5.74 35.53 -5.96
C ARG A 89 4.58 34.88 -6.72
N HIS A 90 3.60 35.67 -7.14
CA HIS A 90 2.35 35.25 -7.79
C HIS A 90 2.19 35.91 -9.17
N ASP A 91 3.27 36.44 -9.74
CA ASP A 91 3.28 37.12 -11.04
C ASP A 91 3.44 36.15 -12.23
N ASP A 92 3.68 34.87 -11.95
CA ASP A 92 3.82 33.80 -12.93
C ASP A 92 2.48 33.47 -13.59
N TYR A 93 2.48 33.40 -14.91
CA TYR A 93 1.30 33.15 -15.72
C TYR A 93 0.64 31.81 -15.37
N HIS A 94 1.43 30.79 -15.03
CA HIS A 94 0.91 29.47 -14.63
C HIS A 94 0.44 29.41 -13.18
N MET A 95 0.75 30.41 -12.35
CA MET A 95 0.20 30.54 -11.00
C MET A 95 -1.06 31.40 -10.96
N LEU A 96 -1.30 32.24 -11.97
CA LEU A 96 -2.52 33.05 -12.09
C LEU A 96 -3.72 32.24 -12.65
N LEU A 97 -3.46 31.07 -13.26
CA LEU A 97 -4.45 30.19 -13.92
C LEU A 97 -4.64 28.87 -13.18
#